data_AF-A0A429M3A1-F1
#
_entry.id   AF-A0A429M3A1-F1
#
_cell.length_a   1.000
_cell.length_b   1.000
_cell.length_c   1.000
_cell.angle_alpha   90.00
_cell.angle_beta   90.00
_cell.angle_gamma   90.00
#
_symmetry.space_group_name_H-M   'P 1'
#
loop_
_entity.id
_entity.type
_entity.pdbx_description
1 polymer ?
#
loop_
_entity_poly.entity_id
_entity_poly.type
_entity_poly.pdbx_seq_one_letter_code
_entity_poly.pdbx_strand_id
1 'polypeptide(L)'
;AKRVTENMLMASSSALADCSPLLKDPQADLLPPLGEIQQVSKVIAFEVAKAAMADGVAVTISDDLLKQKIDQSFWKPEYRKYKRIPF
;
A
#
# COMPACT_ATOMS: atom_id res chain seq x y z
N ALA A 1 1.03 -12.30 4.20
CA ALA A 1 2.35 -12.67 4.73
C ALA A 1 2.18 -13.36 6.08
N LYS A 2 3.04 -14.31 6.43
CA LYS A 2 2.97 -14.98 7.75
C LYS A 2 3.82 -14.29 8.82
N ARG A 3 4.82 -13.49 8.43
CA ARG A 3 5.75 -12.75 9.30
C ARG A 3 6.12 -11.43 8.62
N VAL A 4 6.57 -10.45 9.41
CA VAL A 4 7.15 -9.19 8.92
C VAL A 4 8.67 -9.34 8.91
N THR A 5 9.29 -9.01 7.79
CA THR A 5 10.75 -9.08 7.60
C THR A 5 11.37 -7.69 7.60
N GLU A 6 12.69 -7.61 7.78
CA GLU A 6 13.43 -6.35 7.69
C GLU A 6 13.33 -5.72 6.29
N ASN A 7 13.38 -6.55 5.25
CA ASN A 7 13.18 -6.09 3.86
C ASN A 7 11.82 -5.42 3.66
N MET A 8 10.75 -5.90 4.30
CA MET A 8 9.44 -5.24 4.25
C MET A 8 9.48 -3.84 4.88
N LEU A 9 10.20 -3.67 6.00
CA LEU A 9 10.36 -2.36 6.63
C LEU A 9 11.17 -1.42 5.73
N MET A 10 12.29 -1.89 5.18
CA MET A 10 13.13 -1.12 4.27
C MET A 10 12.38 -0.72 2.99
N ALA A 11 11.58 -1.64 2.43
CA ALA A 11 10.74 -1.36 1.26
C ALA A 11 9.70 -0.28 1.58
N SER A 12 9.11 -0.29 2.78
CA SER A 12 8.14 0.74 3.18
C SER A 12 8.76 2.13 3.29
N SER A 13 9.96 2.24 3.88
CA SER A 13 10.69 3.50 4.00
C SER A 13 11.13 4.04 2.64
N SER A 14 11.60 3.15 1.76
CA SER A 14 12.02 3.52 0.41
C SER A 14 10.83 4.00 -0.43
N ALA A 15 9.71 3.27 -0.39
CA ALA A 15 8.49 3.66 -1.09
C ALA A 15 7.93 5.01 -0.61
N LEU A 16 8.03 5.30 0.70
CA LEU A 16 7.67 6.62 1.23
C LEU A 16 8.63 7.71 0.74
N ALA A 17 9.94 7.44 0.75
CA ALA A 17 10.94 8.37 0.26
C ALA A 17 10.73 8.68 -1.23
N ASP A 18 10.39 7.70 -2.06
CA ASP A 18 10.10 7.86 -3.49
C ASP A 18 8.87 8.73 -3.76
N CYS A 19 7.93 8.79 -2.80
CA CYS A 19 6.78 9.69 -2.89
C CYS A 19 7.10 11.14 -2.47
N SER A 20 8.29 11.40 -1.93
CA SER A 20 8.66 12.72 -1.40
C SER A 20 8.61 13.82 -2.48
N PRO A 21 7.92 14.95 -2.25
CA PRO A 21 7.94 16.11 -3.13
C PRO A 21 9.35 16.66 -3.36
N LEU A 22 10.22 16.49 -2.37
CA LEU A 22 11.61 16.96 -2.39
C LEU A 22 12.46 16.34 -3.51
N LEU A 23 12.09 15.14 -3.98
CA LEU A 23 12.73 14.50 -5.14
C LEU A 23 12.52 15.29 -6.45
N LYS A 24 11.41 16.04 -6.55
CA LYS A 24 11.04 16.79 -7.75
C LYS A 24 11.43 18.26 -7.64
N ASP A 25 11.25 18.84 -6.46
CA ASP A 25 11.60 20.23 -6.17
C ASP A 25 12.42 20.30 -4.88
N PRO A 26 13.69 20.73 -4.95
CA PRO A 26 14.56 20.88 -3.78
C PRO A 26 14.04 21.84 -2.71
N GLN A 27 13.07 22.69 -3.02
CA GLN A 27 12.44 23.62 -2.07
C GLN A 27 11.12 23.10 -1.50
N ALA A 28 10.64 21.94 -1.94
CA ALA A 28 9.40 21.35 -1.45
C ALA A 28 9.61 20.58 -0.13
N ASP A 29 8.49 20.25 0.52
CA ASP A 29 8.48 19.53 1.78
C ASP A 29 9.07 18.11 1.65
N LEU A 30 9.69 17.63 2.73
CA LEU A 30 10.26 16.29 2.81
C LEU A 30 9.20 15.19 2.65
N LEU A 31 7.96 15.43 3.07
CA LEU A 31 6.89 14.44 3.07
C LEU A 31 5.75 14.85 2.15
N PRO A 32 5.04 13.88 1.55
CA PRO A 32 3.83 14.16 0.79
C PRO A 32 2.77 14.86 1.65
N PRO A 33 1.92 15.69 1.05
CA PRO A 33 0.81 16.32 1.77
C PRO A 33 -0.17 15.27 2.31
N LEU A 34 -0.81 15.56 3.44
CA LEU A 34 -1.77 14.64 4.09
C LEU A 34 -2.96 14.27 3.19
N GLY A 35 -3.33 15.13 2.24
CA GLY A 35 -4.38 14.83 1.27
C GLY A 35 -4.07 13.63 0.37
N GLU A 36 -2.79 13.31 0.17
CA GLU A 36 -2.32 12.22 -0.71
C GLU A 36 -2.01 10.93 0.06
N ILE A 37 -2.24 10.90 1.38
CA ILE A 37 -1.86 9.77 2.24
C ILE A 37 -2.47 8.44 1.80
N GLN A 38 -3.68 8.45 1.22
CA GLN A 38 -4.31 7.24 0.69
C GLN A 38 -3.55 6.68 -0.51
N GLN A 39 -3.08 7.55 -1.41
CA GLN A 39 -2.31 7.14 -2.57
C GLN A 39 -0.94 6.61 -2.17
N VAL A 40 -0.24 7.34 -1.28
CA VAL A 40 1.05 6.93 -0.72
C VAL A 40 0.92 5.58 0.00
N SER A 41 -0.12 5.39 0.80
CA SER A 41 -0.37 4.13 1.51
C SER A 41 -0.55 2.94 0.56
N LYS A 42 -1.21 3.13 -0.59
CA LYS A 42 -1.34 2.08 -1.61
C LYS A 42 0.00 1.73 -2.27
N VAL A 43 0.82 2.72 -2.56
CA VAL A 43 2.17 2.52 -3.11
C VAL A 43 3.04 1.73 -2.12
N ILE A 44 3.05 2.15 -0.85
CA ILE A 44 3.75 1.43 0.22
C ILE A 44 3.25 -0.01 0.33
N ALA A 45 1.93 -0.22 0.33
CA ALA A 45 1.36 -1.57 0.42
C ALA A 45 1.80 -2.47 -0.75
N PHE A 46 1.94 -1.92 -1.95
CA PHE A 46 2.40 -2.64 -3.13
C PHE A 46 3.87 -3.07 -3.00
N GLU A 47 4.77 -2.14 -2.65
CA GLU A 47 6.20 -2.45 -2.50
C GLU A 47 6.47 -3.42 -1.34
N VAL A 48 5.78 -3.24 -0.21
CA VAL A 48 5.87 -4.15 0.94
C VAL A 48 5.37 -5.55 0.58
N ALA A 49 4.30 -5.66 -0.19
CA ALA A 49 3.79 -6.95 -0.64
C ALA A 49 4.77 -7.64 -1.61
N LYS A 50 5.43 -6.89 -2.49
CA LYS A 50 6.50 -7.42 -3.35
C LYS A 50 7.70 -7.91 -2.54
N ALA A 51 8.15 -7.14 -1.55
CA ALA A 51 9.21 -7.57 -0.63
C ALA A 51 8.81 -8.86 0.11
N ALA A 52 7.57 -8.96 0.58
CA ALA A 52 7.07 -10.16 1.23
C ALA A 52 7.03 -11.40 0.32
N MET A 53 6.78 -11.21 -0.98
CA MET A 53 6.85 -12.29 -1.98
C MET A 53 8.30 -12.70 -2.27
N ALA A 54 9.19 -11.73 -2.41
CA ALA A 54 10.62 -11.97 -2.63
C ALA A 54 11.26 -12.74 -1.46
N ASP A 55 10.86 -12.43 -0.22
CA ASP A 55 11.31 -13.11 0.99
C ASP A 55 10.65 -14.48 1.20
N GLY A 56 9.71 -14.90 0.34
CA GLY A 56 9.00 -16.18 0.45
C GLY A 56 8.02 -16.27 1.62
N VAL A 57 7.69 -15.15 2.29
CA VAL A 57 6.74 -15.10 3.41
C VAL A 57 5.29 -14.85 2.96
N ALA A 58 5.08 -14.56 1.67
CA ALA A 58 3.79 -14.39 1.02
C ALA A 58 3.71 -15.19 -0.29
N VAL A 59 2.48 -15.45 -0.74
CA VAL A 59 2.24 -16.12 -2.03
C VAL A 59 2.56 -15.16 -3.16
N THR A 60 3.42 -15.58 -4.08
CA THR A 60 3.75 -14.81 -5.28
C THR A 60 2.58 -14.79 -6.24
N ILE A 61 2.18 -13.59 -6.64
CA ILE A 61 1.13 -13.33 -7.63
C ILE A 61 1.63 -12.27 -8.60
N SER A 62 0.91 -12.07 -9.72
CA SER A 62 1.26 -11.01 -10.66
C SER A 62 1.02 -9.61 -10.08
N ASP A 63 1.80 -8.63 -10.55
CA ASP A 63 1.68 -7.23 -10.14
C ASP A 63 0.27 -6.67 -10.35
N ASP A 64 -0.40 -7.04 -11.45
CA ASP A 64 -1.77 -6.60 -11.73
C ASP A 64 -2.78 -7.16 -10.72
N LEU A 65 -2.65 -8.46 -10.40
CA LEU A 65 -3.50 -9.10 -9.41
C LEU A 65 -3.24 -8.51 -8.01
N LEU A 66 -1.98 -8.19 -7.70
CA LEU A 66 -1.61 -7.55 -6.45
C LEU A 66 -2.25 -6.17 -6.31
N LYS A 67 -2.18 -5.32 -7.34
CA LYS A 67 -2.84 -4.01 -7.35
C LYS A 67 -4.35 -4.15 -7.13
N GLN A 68 -4.98 -5.07 -7.86
CA GLN A 68 -6.41 -5.34 -7.71
C GLN A 68 -6.78 -5.78 -6.29
N LYS A 69 -5.98 -6.67 -5.68
CA LYS A 69 -6.18 -7.14 -4.30
C LYS A 69 -6.04 -6.02 -3.28
N ILE A 70 -5.07 -5.13 -3.47
CA ILE A 70 -4.86 -3.95 -2.61
C ILE A 70 -6.09 -3.04 -2.69
N ASP A 71 -6.57 -2.72 -3.89
CA ASP A 71 -7.74 -1.87 -4.08
C ASP A 71 -9.03 -2.48 -3.50
N GLN A 72 -9.21 -3.79 -3.63
CA GLN A 72 -10.36 -4.50 -3.05
C GLN A 72 -10.30 -4.56 -1.53
N SER A 73 -9.11 -4.61 -0.95
CA SER A 73 -8.90 -4.68 0.50
C SER A 73 -8.94 -3.29 1.15
N PHE A 74 -8.84 -2.22 0.35
CA PHE A 74 -8.86 -0.85 0.83
C PHE A 74 -10.26 -0.47 1.30
N TRP A 75 -10.39 -0.10 2.57
CA TRP A 75 -11.67 0.32 3.13
C TRP A 75 -12.10 1.68 2.57
N LYS A 76 -13.40 1.82 2.30
CA LYS A 76 -14.02 3.07 1.85
C LYS A 76 -15.04 3.55 2.88
N PRO A 77 -15.12 4.86 3.15
CA PRO A 77 -16.06 5.46 4.10
C PRO A 77 -17.48 5.55 3.54
N GLU A 78 -18.05 4.42 3.14
CA GLU A 78 -19.37 4.33 2.52
C GLU A 78 -20.28 3.39 3.32
N TYR A 79 -21.53 3.81 3.51
CA TYR A 79 -22.52 2.95 4.15
C TYR A 79 -22.79 1.72 3.29
N ARG A 80 -22.66 0.54 3.89
CA ARG A 80 -23.03 -0.71 3.25
C ARG A 80 -24.55 -0.78 3.10
N LYS A 81 -25.00 -1.17 1.91
CA LYS A 81 -26.42 -1.46 1.67
C LYS A 81 -26.77 -2.77 2.36
N TYR A 82 -27.55 -2.69 3.44
CA TYR A 82 -28.07 -3.88 4.10
C TYR A 82 -29.35 -4.35 3.39
N LYS A 83 -29.42 -5.65 3.11
CA LYS A 83 -30.68 -6.31 2.74
C LYS A 83 -31.10 -7.22 3.88
N ARG A 84 -32.32 -7.03 4.37
CA ARG A 84 -32.92 -7.94 5.34
C ARG A 84 -33.24 -9.25 4.63
N ILE A 85 -32.75 -10.37 5.17
CA ILE A 85 -33.09 -11.71 4.72
C ILE A 85 -34.15 -12.25 5.71
N PRO A 86 -35.43 -12.40 5.32
CA PRO A 86 -36.41 -13.06 6.16
C PRO A 86 -36.13 -14.57 6.21
N PHE A 87 -36.30 -15.16 7.40
CA PHE A 87 -36.14 -16.58 7.70
C PHE A 87 -37.21 -17.43 7.01
#